data_AF-A0A925ERR3-F1
#
_entry.id   AF-A0A925ERR3-F1
#
_cell.length_a   1.000
_cell.length_b   1.000
_cell.length_c   1.000
_cell.angle_alpha   90.00
_cell.angle_beta   90.00
_cell.angle_gamma   90.00
#
_symmetry.space_group_name_H-M   'P 1'
#
loop_
_entity.id
_entity.type
_entity.pdbx_description
1 polymer ?
#
loop_
_entity_poly.entity_id
_entity_poly.type
_entity_poly.pdbx_seq_one_letter_code
_entity_poly.pdbx_strand_id
1 'polypeptide(L)'
;ASDPVVTALPTVVKGRNVITATRTIKVDSFIADFKVYDHKIIDKDVVSLSFNGDWIIEKLQISGKPFEFTLKLNNEGKNFLLLHADDMGRNPPATIALSYMYKGKKQIIILNSDTAKSEIIEILVQ
;
A
#
# COMPACT_ATOMS: atom_id res chain seq x y z
N ALA A 1 -12.80 0.97 18.21
CA ALA A 1 -13.73 -0.02 17.64
C ALA A 1 -12.96 -0.77 16.58
N SER A 2 -12.96 -2.10 16.61
CA SER A 2 -12.37 -2.90 15.53
C SER A 2 -13.23 -2.72 14.28
N ASP A 3 -12.61 -2.29 13.19
CA ASP A 3 -13.26 -1.93 11.95
C ASP A 3 -14.12 -3.05 11.33
N PRO A 4 -15.15 -2.69 10.55
CA PRO A 4 -16.07 -3.63 9.93
C PRO A 4 -15.33 -4.57 8.99
N VAL A 5 -15.79 -5.82 8.92
CA VAL A 5 -15.34 -6.81 7.92
C VAL A 5 -15.40 -6.15 6.54
N VAL A 6 -14.25 -5.90 5.93
CA VAL A 6 -14.17 -5.34 4.58
C VAL A 6 -14.65 -6.42 3.61
N THR A 7 -15.88 -6.32 3.13
CA THR A 7 -16.46 -7.32 2.21
C THR A 7 -16.15 -7.05 0.75
N ALA A 8 -15.81 -5.80 0.39
CA ALA A 8 -15.47 -5.38 -0.97
C ALA A 8 -14.35 -4.33 -0.95
N LEU A 9 -13.56 -4.28 -2.03
CA LEU A 9 -12.57 -3.22 -2.21
C LEU A 9 -13.29 -1.90 -2.52
N PRO A 10 -12.89 -0.77 -1.91
CA PRO A 10 -13.54 0.49 -2.15
C PRO A 10 -13.26 1.01 -3.57
N THR A 11 -14.27 1.60 -4.20
CA THR A 11 -14.15 2.30 -5.49
C THR A 11 -13.86 3.78 -5.31
N VAL A 12 -14.12 4.32 -4.11
CA VAL A 12 -13.86 5.72 -3.72
C VAL A 12 -13.30 5.74 -2.30
N VAL A 13 -12.23 6.50 -2.08
CA VAL A 13 -11.67 6.77 -0.74
C VAL A 13 -11.43 8.27 -0.60
N LYS A 14 -11.96 8.87 0.48
CA LYS A 14 -11.89 10.32 0.74
C LYS A 14 -12.29 11.18 -0.49
N GLY A 15 -13.33 10.77 -1.23
CA GLY A 15 -13.85 11.50 -2.40
C GLY A 15 -13.03 11.36 -3.70
N ARG A 16 -12.03 10.47 -3.73
CA ARG A 16 -11.20 10.20 -4.92
C ARG A 16 -11.51 8.83 -5.49
N ASN A 17 -11.49 8.73 -6.82
CA ASN A 17 -11.62 7.46 -7.49
C ASN A 17 -10.42 6.58 -7.15
N VAL A 18 -10.71 5.30 -6.90
CA VAL A 18 -9.68 4.31 -6.65
C VAL A 18 -9.57 3.44 -7.88
N ILE A 19 -8.34 3.24 -8.38
CA ILE A 19 -8.10 2.16 -9.32
C ILE A 19 -8.08 0.87 -8.49
N THR A 20 -9.18 0.13 -8.55
CA THR A 20 -9.37 -1.13 -7.83
C THR A 20 -8.32 -2.17 -8.27
N ALA A 21 -7.88 -2.99 -7.33
CA ALA A 21 -6.82 -4.00 -7.50
C ALA A 21 -6.96 -4.79 -8.81
N THR A 22 -6.08 -4.51 -9.76
CA THR A 22 -5.74 -5.46 -10.84
C THR A 22 -4.64 -6.42 -10.41
N ARG A 23 -4.05 -6.21 -9.22
CA ARG A 23 -2.89 -6.94 -8.69
C ARG A 23 -3.16 -7.40 -7.27
N THR A 24 -2.80 -8.64 -6.98
CA THR A 24 -2.87 -9.26 -5.65
C THR A 24 -1.48 -9.73 -5.22
N ILE A 25 -1.15 -9.60 -3.94
CA ILE A 25 0.03 -10.24 -3.34
C ILE A 25 -0.38 -11.37 -2.41
N LYS A 26 0.57 -12.25 -2.11
CA LYS A 26 0.38 -13.42 -1.27
C LYS A 26 1.37 -13.42 -0.12
N VAL A 27 0.92 -13.77 1.07
CA VAL A 27 1.76 -13.91 2.28
C VAL A 27 1.50 -15.25 2.95
N ASP A 28 2.49 -15.75 3.69
CA ASP A 28 2.42 -17.08 4.33
C ASP A 28 1.70 -17.05 5.70
N SER A 29 1.36 -15.87 6.24
CA SER A 29 0.83 -15.70 7.59
C SER A 29 -0.08 -14.48 7.70
N PHE A 30 -0.99 -14.52 8.67
CA PHE A 30 -1.79 -13.36 9.08
C PHE A 30 -0.97 -12.26 9.75
N ILE A 31 0.29 -12.51 10.08
CA ILE A 31 1.24 -11.47 10.47
C ILE A 31 2.31 -11.41 9.39
N ALA A 32 2.43 -10.25 8.75
CA ALA A 32 3.36 -10.05 7.64
C ALA A 32 4.10 -8.72 7.77
N ASP A 33 5.41 -8.79 7.51
CA ASP A 33 6.30 -7.64 7.51
C ASP A 33 6.46 -7.07 6.10
N PHE A 34 6.41 -5.74 6.03
CA PHE A 34 6.50 -4.98 4.81
C PHE A 34 7.53 -3.87 4.93
N LYS A 35 8.11 -3.50 3.79
CA LYS A 35 8.94 -2.31 3.67
C LYS A 35 8.53 -1.51 2.45
N VAL A 36 8.45 -0.19 2.61
CA VAL A 36 8.26 0.75 1.49
C VAL A 36 9.44 1.70 1.37
N TYR A 37 9.87 1.94 0.14
CA TYR A 37 11.00 2.82 -0.18
C TYR A 37 10.89 3.34 -1.62
N ASP A 38 11.67 4.36 -1.93
CA ASP A 38 11.76 4.92 -3.28
C ASP A 38 12.30 3.90 -4.28
N HIS A 39 11.64 3.74 -5.43
CA HIS A 39 12.08 2.83 -6.49
C HIS A 39 12.86 3.51 -7.62
N LYS A 40 12.69 4.83 -7.82
CA LYS A 40 13.13 5.51 -9.05
C LYS A 40 14.25 6.50 -8.80
N ILE A 41 13.89 7.72 -8.40
CA ILE A 41 14.75 8.89 -8.28
C ILE A 41 14.22 9.65 -7.09
N ILE A 42 15.11 10.07 -6.17
CA ILE A 42 14.70 10.91 -5.04
C ILE A 42 14.22 12.27 -5.57
N ASP A 43 12.92 12.36 -5.80
CA ASP A 43 12.26 13.53 -6.37
C ASP A 43 11.21 14.15 -5.45
N LYS A 44 11.22 13.71 -4.18
CA LYS A 44 10.45 14.22 -3.04
C LYS A 44 8.96 13.90 -3.09
N ASP A 45 8.60 12.75 -3.68
CA ASP A 45 7.27 12.15 -3.51
C ASP A 45 6.83 12.13 -2.03
N VAL A 46 5.58 12.52 -1.78
CA VAL A 46 4.95 12.43 -0.45
C VAL A 46 3.70 11.57 -0.57
N VAL A 47 3.66 10.47 0.18
CA VAL A 47 2.56 9.52 0.12
C VAL A 47 2.02 9.15 1.50
N SER A 48 0.75 8.77 1.53
CA SER A 48 0.10 8.16 2.68
C SER A 48 -0.29 6.72 2.37
N LEU A 49 -0.09 5.83 3.34
CA LEU A 49 -0.39 4.40 3.21
C LEU A 49 -1.40 4.00 4.27
N SER A 50 -2.47 3.33 3.84
CA SER A 50 -3.49 2.78 4.75
C SER A 50 -3.67 1.28 4.54
N PHE A 51 -4.07 0.60 5.61
CA PHE A 51 -4.49 -0.78 5.61
C PHE A 51 -5.97 -0.85 5.96
N ASN A 52 -6.79 -1.42 5.07
CA ASN A 52 -8.23 -1.54 5.26
C ASN A 52 -8.98 -0.24 5.61
N GLY A 53 -8.39 0.93 5.34
CA GLY A 53 -8.95 2.25 5.64
C GLY A 53 -8.25 2.99 6.78
N ASP A 54 -7.53 2.27 7.64
CA ASP A 54 -6.74 2.83 8.75
C ASP A 54 -5.34 3.25 8.29
N TRP A 55 -4.91 4.45 8.67
CA TRP A 55 -3.59 4.95 8.30
C TRP A 55 -2.47 4.19 9.01
N ILE A 56 -1.58 3.59 8.22
CA ILE A 56 -0.30 3.06 8.73
C ILE A 56 0.66 4.23 8.93
N ILE A 57 0.70 5.12 7.94
CA ILE A 57 1.52 6.33 7.94
C ILE A 57 0.89 7.38 7.02
N GLU A 58 0.93 8.64 7.44
CA GLU A 58 0.47 9.79 6.65
C GLU A 58 1.65 10.69 6.29
N LYS A 59 1.63 11.25 5.08
CA LYS A 59 2.60 12.23 4.57
C LYS A 59 4.06 11.76 4.68
N LEU A 60 4.31 10.49 4.38
CA LEU A 60 5.65 9.94 4.30
C LEU A 60 6.35 10.54 3.08
N GLN A 61 7.39 11.35 3.31
CA GLN A 61 8.31 11.73 2.25
C GLN A 61 9.16 10.52 1.87
N ILE A 62 9.01 10.07 0.63
CA ILE A 62 9.69 8.88 0.13
C ILE A 62 11.19 9.15 -0.01
N SER A 63 11.98 8.16 0.38
CA SER A 63 13.43 8.20 0.32
C SER A 63 13.99 6.80 0.08
N GLY A 64 15.30 6.71 -0.19
CA GLY A 64 15.99 5.43 -0.29
C GLY A 64 16.07 4.65 1.04
N LYS A 65 15.80 5.30 2.18
CA LYS A 65 15.73 4.62 3.47
C LYS A 65 14.36 3.95 3.60
N PRO A 66 14.29 2.61 3.79
CA PRO A 66 13.01 1.93 3.95
C PRO A 66 12.26 2.36 5.20
N PHE A 67 10.95 2.56 5.05
CA PHE A 67 9.98 2.56 6.13
C PHE A 67 9.45 1.13 6.29
N GLU A 68 9.58 0.57 7.49
CA GLU A 68 9.21 -0.81 7.80
C GLU A 68 7.97 -0.82 8.70
N PHE A 69 7.04 -1.73 8.43
CA PHE A 69 5.83 -1.91 9.22
C PHE A 69 5.36 -3.36 9.17
N THR A 70 4.68 -3.78 10.23
CA THR A 70 4.09 -5.11 10.36
C THR A 70 2.57 -4.97 10.34
N LEU A 71 1.89 -5.81 9.57
CA LEU A 71 0.43 -5.87 9.55
C LEU A 71 -0.05 -7.15 10.21
N LYS A 72 -1.12 -7.01 10.99
CA LYS A 72 -1.98 -8.12 11.39
C LYS A 72 -3.20 -8.13 10.47
N LEU A 73 -3.23 -9.09 9.57
CA LEU A 73 -4.28 -9.28 8.59
C LEU A 73 -5.56 -9.82 9.25
N ASN A 74 -6.70 -9.41 8.69
CA ASN A 74 -8.00 -9.90 9.09
C ASN A 74 -8.16 -11.36 8.66
N ASN A 75 -8.68 -12.19 9.57
CA ASN A 75 -9.01 -13.58 9.31
C ASN A 75 -10.25 -13.75 8.43
N GLU A 76 -11.10 -12.71 8.39
CA GLU A 76 -12.34 -12.66 7.63
C GLU A 76 -12.40 -11.37 6.81
N GLY A 77 -13.06 -11.44 5.66
CA GLY A 77 -13.11 -10.33 4.71
C GLY A 77 -11.81 -10.14 3.95
N LYS A 78 -11.67 -8.95 3.35
CA LYS A 78 -10.54 -8.56 2.52
C LYS A 78 -9.46 -7.87 3.33
N ASN A 79 -8.23 -8.01 2.85
CA ASN A 79 -7.06 -7.32 3.33
C ASN A 79 -6.49 -6.52 2.18
N PHE A 80 -6.36 -5.21 2.31
CA PHE A 80 -5.81 -4.38 1.25
C PHE A 80 -4.98 -3.23 1.79
N LEU A 81 -3.93 -2.91 1.04
CA LEU A 81 -3.20 -1.66 1.19
C LEU A 81 -3.72 -0.66 0.17
N LEU A 82 -3.86 0.60 0.58
CA LEU A 82 -4.12 1.72 -0.30
C LEU A 82 -2.95 2.69 -0.23
N LEU A 83 -2.39 2.99 -1.39
CA LEU A 83 -1.41 4.04 -1.58
C LEU A 83 -2.09 5.32 -2.07
N HIS A 84 -1.78 6.43 -1.42
CA HIS A 84 -2.26 7.75 -1.76
C HIS A 84 -1.09 8.69 -2.01
N ALA A 85 -1.03 9.31 -3.18
CA ALA A 85 -0.13 10.43 -3.42
C ALA A 85 -0.71 11.73 -2.84
N ASP A 86 -0.05 12.25 -1.80
CA ASP A 86 -0.29 13.59 -1.27
C ASP A 86 0.42 14.65 -2.14
N ASP A 87 1.63 14.32 -2.60
CA ASP A 87 2.44 15.08 -3.55
C ASP A 87 3.18 14.10 -4.48
N MET A 88 3.21 14.38 -5.79
CA MET A 88 3.86 13.52 -6.79
C MET A 88 5.30 13.93 -7.10
N GLY A 89 5.88 14.77 -6.24
CA GLY A 89 7.26 15.21 -6.38
C GLY A 89 7.50 15.91 -7.71
N ARG A 90 8.69 15.72 -8.26
CA ARG A 90 9.07 16.33 -9.55
C ARG A 90 8.66 15.49 -10.76
N ASN A 91 8.53 14.17 -10.63
CA ASN A 91 8.20 13.28 -11.75
C ASN A 91 6.97 12.42 -11.45
N PRO A 92 5.76 12.92 -11.72
CA PRO A 92 4.55 12.12 -11.53
C PRO A 92 4.51 10.87 -12.43
N PRO A 93 3.85 9.77 -11.99
CA PRO A 93 3.16 9.59 -10.70
C PRO A 93 4.12 9.22 -9.56
N ALA A 94 3.68 9.44 -8.32
CA ALA A 94 4.43 9.01 -7.13
C ALA A 94 4.63 7.49 -7.16
N THR A 95 5.87 7.03 -6.96
CA THR A 95 6.23 5.61 -7.14
C THR A 95 6.93 5.04 -5.91
N ILE A 96 6.42 3.94 -5.38
CA ILE A 96 7.07 3.22 -4.27
C ILE A 96 7.32 1.76 -4.61
N ALA A 97 8.40 1.21 -4.08
CA ALA A 97 8.61 -0.23 -3.98
C ALA A 97 8.05 -0.74 -2.65
N LEU A 98 7.12 -1.69 -2.70
CA LEU A 98 6.69 -2.48 -1.56
C LEU A 98 7.42 -3.82 -1.59
N SER A 99 8.18 -4.14 -0.54
CA SER A 99 8.86 -5.43 -0.40
C SER A 99 8.37 -6.22 0.80
N TYR A 100 8.27 -7.53 0.65
CA TYR A 100 7.75 -8.47 1.65
C TYR A 100 8.34 -9.88 1.42
N MET A 101 8.08 -10.82 2.31
CA MET A 101 8.49 -12.22 2.18
C MET A 101 7.31 -13.11 1.80
N TYR A 102 7.53 -14.04 0.87
CA TYR A 102 6.57 -15.09 0.53
C TYR A 102 7.32 -16.37 0.15
N LYS A 103 6.95 -17.50 0.77
CA LYS A 103 7.62 -18.80 0.63
C LYS A 103 9.13 -18.71 0.79
N GLY A 104 9.58 -17.96 1.80
CA GLY A 104 10.99 -17.74 2.10
C GLY A 104 11.75 -16.89 1.06
N LYS A 105 11.07 -16.25 0.11
CA LYS A 105 11.69 -15.40 -0.92
C LYS A 105 11.22 -13.95 -0.80
N LYS A 106 12.15 -13.01 -0.91
CA LYS A 106 11.83 -11.59 -1.00
C LYS A 106 11.06 -11.32 -2.30
N GLN A 107 9.91 -10.69 -2.15
CA GLN A 107 9.09 -10.17 -3.23
C GLN A 107 9.21 -8.65 -3.26
N ILE A 108 9.09 -8.06 -4.44
CA ILE A 108 9.07 -6.61 -4.64
C ILE A 108 7.96 -6.31 -5.66
N ILE A 109 7.07 -5.39 -5.32
CA ILE A 109 6.06 -4.86 -6.23
C ILE A 109 6.15 -3.34 -6.25
N ILE A 110 5.94 -2.76 -7.43
CA ILE A 110 5.92 -1.32 -7.62
C ILE A 110 4.48 -0.87 -7.61
N LEU A 111 4.18 0.06 -6.71
CA LEU A 111 2.91 0.77 -6.61
C LEU A 111 3.13 2.20 -7.09
N ASN A 112 2.14 2.74 -7.80
CA ASN A 112 2.11 4.08 -8.34
C ASN A 112 0.79 4.74 -7.98
N SER A 113 0.81 5.98 -7.50
CA SER A 113 -0.41 6.75 -7.24
C SER A 113 -0.30 8.14 -7.83
N ASP A 114 -1.42 8.69 -8.28
CA ASP A 114 -1.53 10.07 -8.70
C ASP A 114 -2.48 10.87 -7.78
N THR A 115 -2.49 12.20 -7.89
CA THR A 115 -3.34 13.06 -7.05
C THR A 115 -4.83 13.01 -7.41
N ALA A 116 -5.25 12.23 -8.40
CA ALA A 116 -6.67 12.00 -8.72
C ALA A 116 -7.10 10.55 -8.42
N LYS A 117 -6.15 9.63 -8.32
CA LYS A 117 -6.35 8.18 -8.27
C LYS A 117 -5.36 7.51 -7.31
N SER A 118 -5.93 6.83 -6.33
CA SER A 118 -5.20 5.93 -5.44
C SER A 118 -5.08 4.54 -6.06
N GLU A 119 -3.99 3.84 -5.73
CA GLU A 119 -3.81 2.42 -6.07
C GLU A 119 -4.09 1.55 -4.85
N ILE A 120 -4.82 0.46 -5.06
CA ILE A 120 -5.06 -0.58 -4.07
C ILE A 120 -4.36 -1.87 -4.48
N ILE A 121 -3.79 -2.57 -3.49
CA ILE A 121 -3.32 -3.94 -3.63
C ILE A 121 -3.98 -4.85 -2.59
N GLU A 122 -4.58 -5.94 -3.06
CA GLU A 122 -5.19 -6.96 -2.19
C GLU A 122 -4.12 -7.96 -1.71
N ILE A 123 -4.19 -8.31 -0.43
CA ILE A 123 -3.31 -9.25 0.26
C ILE A 123 -4.08 -10.53 0.54
N LEU A 124 -3.56 -11.65 0.04
CA LEU A 124 -4.12 -12.97 0.24
C LEU A 124 -3.20 -13.79 1.15
N VAL A 125 -3.76 -14.40 2.19
CA VAL A 125 -3.03 -15.37 3.02
C VAL A 125 -3.15 -16.74 2.36
N GLN A 126 -2.02 -17.47 2.20
CA GLN A 126 -1.97 -18.79 1.55
C GLN A 126 -1.12 -19.79 2.31
#